data_AF-A0A0X3TPS5-F1
#
_entry.id   AF-A0A0X3TPS5-F1
#
_cell.length_a   1.000
_cell.length_b   1.000
_cell.length_c   1.000
_cell.angle_alpha   90.00
_cell.angle_beta   90.00
_cell.angle_gamma   90.00
#
_symmetry.space_group_name_H-M   'P 1'
#
loop_
_entity.id
_entity.type
_entity.pdbx_description
1 polymer ?
#
loop_
_entity_poly.entity_id
_entity_poly.type
_entity_poly.pdbx_seq_one_letter_code
_entity_poly.pdbx_strand_id
1 'polypeptide(L)'
;MAKILRTAKCIRRYDKISHDLLGEILVAAALEGVVEGGNRRGSDIHAPAFGLVEVKSRILGTDGPFPRVSLRPSNIEKADYFVAIRWNRDFSFYDAVMNSKEAVLPLYSVKKQGSGVAHISWKDWCSTSGAVSLKERMIQILHGNEEVR
;
A
#
# COMPACT_ATOMS: atom_id res chain seq x y z
N MET A 1 -10.25 -29.54 4.23
CA MET A 1 -11.27 -28.96 3.32
C MET A 1 -11.45 -29.89 2.11
N ALA A 2 -12.68 -30.25 1.72
CA ALA A 2 -12.94 -31.20 0.62
C ALA A 2 -12.57 -30.63 -0.78
N LYS A 3 -12.05 -31.47 -1.68
CA LYS A 3 -11.55 -31.11 -3.03
C LYS A 3 -12.60 -30.42 -3.93
N ILE A 4 -13.88 -30.78 -3.74
CA ILE A 4 -14.99 -30.22 -4.51
C ILE A 4 -15.26 -28.75 -4.16
N LEU A 5 -14.99 -28.34 -2.91
CA LEU A 5 -15.15 -26.96 -2.46
C LEU A 5 -14.04 -26.06 -3.03
N ARG A 6 -12.78 -26.53 -3.08
CA ARG A 6 -11.66 -25.78 -3.69
C ARG A 6 -11.83 -25.53 -5.21
N THR A 7 -12.57 -26.40 -5.89
CA THR A 7 -12.74 -26.33 -7.35
C THR A 7 -14.05 -25.69 -7.77
N ALA A 8 -14.98 -25.47 -6.84
CA ALA A 8 -16.25 -24.82 -7.11
C ALA A 8 -16.03 -23.39 -7.63
N LYS A 9 -16.63 -23.06 -8.79
CA LYS A 9 -16.53 -21.72 -9.41
C LYS A 9 -16.93 -20.58 -8.45
N CYS A 10 -17.86 -20.84 -7.54
CA CYS A 10 -18.32 -19.88 -6.53
C CYS A 10 -17.22 -19.53 -5.52
N ILE A 11 -16.43 -20.50 -5.07
CA ILE A 11 -15.31 -20.29 -4.14
C ILE A 11 -14.10 -19.69 -4.87
N ARG A 12 -13.89 -20.07 -6.14
CA ARG A 12 -12.80 -19.56 -6.99
C ARG A 12 -12.79 -18.03 -7.18
N ARG A 13 -13.92 -17.36 -6.96
CA ARG A 13 -14.04 -15.89 -6.96
C ARG A 13 -13.47 -15.26 -5.68
N TYR A 14 -13.56 -15.97 -4.56
CA TYR A 14 -13.00 -15.59 -3.27
C TYR A 14 -11.52 -16.00 -3.12
N ASP A 15 -11.04 -16.94 -3.95
CA ASP A 15 -9.62 -17.34 -4.05
C ASP A 15 -8.72 -16.30 -4.73
N LYS A 16 -9.28 -15.23 -5.31
CA LYS A 16 -8.50 -14.21 -6.03
C LYS A 16 -8.47 -12.91 -5.25
N ILE A 17 -7.36 -12.69 -4.57
CA ILE A 17 -7.00 -11.38 -4.02
C ILE A 17 -6.34 -10.58 -5.15
N SER A 18 -6.85 -9.39 -5.47
CA SER A 18 -6.14 -8.51 -6.41
C SER A 18 -4.82 -8.08 -5.79
N HIS A 19 -3.82 -7.80 -6.61
CA HIS A 19 -2.52 -7.38 -6.10
C HIS A 19 -2.59 -6.08 -5.28
N ASP A 20 -3.55 -5.20 -5.61
CA ASP A 20 -3.81 -4.00 -4.81
C ASP A 20 -4.37 -4.35 -3.43
N LEU A 21 -5.37 -5.24 -3.36
CA LEU A 21 -5.94 -5.72 -2.10
C LEU A 21 -4.91 -6.49 -1.26
N LEU A 22 -3.98 -7.22 -1.88
CA LEU A 22 -2.87 -7.84 -1.15
C LEU A 22 -2.00 -6.78 -0.46
N GLY A 23 -1.69 -5.69 -1.17
CA GLY A 23 -0.98 -4.56 -0.59
C GLY A 23 -1.74 -3.94 0.59
N GLU A 24 -3.04 -3.74 0.46
CA GLU A 24 -3.89 -3.22 1.53
C GLU A 24 -3.88 -4.15 2.76
N ILE A 25 -4.02 -5.45 2.56
CA ILE A 25 -4.00 -6.45 3.66
C ILE A 25 -2.67 -6.41 4.40
N LEU A 26 -1.53 -6.37 3.70
CA LEU A 26 -0.21 -6.32 4.33
C LEU A 26 0.00 -5.03 5.11
N VAL A 27 -0.42 -3.89 4.56
CA VAL A 27 -0.33 -2.61 5.27
C VAL A 27 -1.24 -2.61 6.49
N ALA A 28 -2.46 -3.14 6.38
CA ALA A 28 -3.39 -3.23 7.50
C ALA A 28 -2.80 -4.09 8.62
N ALA A 29 -2.22 -5.25 8.29
CA ALA A 29 -1.53 -6.09 9.26
C ALA A 29 -0.31 -5.39 9.89
N ALA A 30 0.46 -4.63 9.10
CA ALA A 30 1.63 -3.90 9.60
C ALA A 30 1.27 -2.76 10.55
N LEU A 31 0.11 -2.12 10.36
CA LEU A 31 -0.36 -0.97 11.13
C LEU A 31 -1.46 -1.33 12.15
N GLU A 32 -1.72 -2.61 12.36
CA GLU A 32 -2.81 -3.11 13.23
C GLU A 32 -4.19 -2.51 12.86
N GLY A 33 -4.39 -2.27 11.57
CA GLY A 33 -5.58 -1.67 10.99
C GLY A 33 -6.53 -2.69 10.36
N VAL A 34 -7.63 -2.15 9.82
CA VAL A 34 -8.67 -2.90 9.12
C VAL A 34 -8.78 -2.36 7.70
N VAL A 35 -8.75 -3.25 6.71
CA VAL A 35 -9.03 -2.91 5.31
C VAL A 35 -10.50 -2.51 5.19
N GLU A 36 -10.78 -1.29 4.72
CA GLU A 36 -12.15 -0.76 4.65
C GLU A 36 -12.89 -1.20 3.38
N GLY A 37 -12.17 -1.73 2.38
CA GLY A 37 -12.73 -2.50 1.26
C GLY A 37 -13.83 -1.79 0.48
N GLY A 38 -13.46 -1.13 -0.62
CA GLY A 38 -14.42 -0.64 -1.62
C GLY A 38 -15.14 0.65 -1.21
N ASN A 39 -14.55 1.80 -1.60
CA ASN A 39 -15.16 3.14 -1.76
C ASN A 39 -16.05 3.72 -0.65
N ARG A 40 -16.30 3.04 0.47
CA ARG A 40 -17.28 3.47 1.49
C ARG A 40 -16.83 4.68 2.30
N ARG A 41 -15.52 4.92 2.41
CA ARG A 41 -14.94 6.00 3.23
C ARG A 41 -13.76 6.74 2.59
N GLY A 42 -13.32 6.27 1.43
CA GLY A 42 -12.38 7.01 0.57
C GLY A 42 -10.92 6.99 1.02
N SER A 43 -10.56 6.06 1.90
CA SER A 43 -9.21 5.53 2.13
C SER A 43 -9.25 3.99 2.08
N ASP A 44 -8.09 3.35 2.05
CA ASP A 44 -8.01 1.89 1.90
C ASP A 44 -8.05 1.17 3.25
N ILE A 45 -7.50 1.79 4.30
CA ILE A 45 -7.35 1.20 5.64
C ILE A 45 -7.74 2.22 6.70
N HIS A 46 -8.32 1.76 7.80
CA HIS A 46 -8.40 2.50 9.05
C HIS A 46 -7.53 1.81 10.11
N ALA A 47 -6.54 2.53 10.63
CA ALA A 47 -5.60 2.03 11.62
C ALA A 47 -5.74 2.82 12.94
N PRO A 48 -5.90 2.17 14.10
CA PRO A 48 -6.16 2.88 15.36
C PRO A 48 -5.15 3.98 15.71
N ALA A 49 -3.87 3.75 15.44
CA ALA A 49 -2.81 4.70 15.74
C ALA A 49 -2.56 5.75 14.63
N PHE A 50 -3.08 5.52 13.42
CA PHE A 50 -2.74 6.31 12.24
C PHE A 50 -3.96 6.89 11.51
N GLY A 51 -5.19 6.61 11.94
CA GLY A 51 -6.39 7.11 11.29
C GLY A 51 -6.60 6.48 9.90
N LEU A 52 -6.96 7.30 8.92
CA LEU A 52 -7.25 6.85 7.55
C LEU A 52 -5.95 6.74 6.72
N VAL A 53 -5.72 5.59 6.11
CA VAL A 53 -4.49 5.29 5.35
C VAL A 53 -4.81 4.94 3.89
N GLU A 54 -4.13 5.61 2.96
CA GLU A 54 -4.16 5.29 1.53
C GLU A 54 -2.94 4.48 1.13
N VAL A 55 -3.13 3.41 0.36
CA VAL A 55 -2.09 2.50 -0.12
C VAL A 55 -1.87 2.70 -1.62
N LYS A 56 -0.61 2.92 -2.00
CA LYS A 56 -0.17 2.98 -3.41
C LYS A 56 0.72 1.79 -3.74
N SER A 57 0.13 0.77 -4.33
CA SER A 57 0.85 -0.44 -4.78
C SER A 57 1.51 -0.26 -6.15
N ARG A 58 2.76 -0.70 -6.30
CA ARG A 58 3.52 -0.60 -7.56
C ARG A 58 4.41 -1.83 -7.81
N ILE A 59 4.42 -2.32 -9.03
CA ILE A 59 5.33 -3.38 -9.48
C ILE A 59 6.54 -2.73 -10.19
N LEU A 60 7.75 -3.10 -9.78
CA LEU A 60 8.98 -2.59 -10.36
C LEU A 60 9.05 -2.86 -11.88
N GLY A 61 9.57 -1.89 -12.62
CA GLY A 61 9.76 -2.03 -14.07
C GLY A 61 8.49 -1.88 -14.91
N THR A 62 7.36 -1.41 -14.34
CA THR A 62 6.11 -1.12 -15.08
C THR A 62 5.98 0.35 -15.52
N ASP A 63 6.73 1.27 -14.90
CA ASP A 63 6.80 2.70 -15.24
C ASP A 63 8.26 3.17 -15.05
N GLY A 64 9.15 2.68 -15.93
CA GLY A 64 10.60 2.80 -15.76
C GLY A 64 11.16 1.88 -14.66
N PRO A 65 12.46 1.97 -14.31
CA PRO A 65 13.08 1.10 -13.32
C PRO A 65 12.46 1.26 -11.92
N PHE A 66 11.97 2.46 -11.60
CA PHE A 66 11.39 2.79 -10.31
C PHE A 66 10.04 3.51 -10.49
N PRO A 67 8.91 2.79 -10.41
CA PRO A 67 7.59 3.36 -10.65
C PRO A 67 7.26 4.47 -9.63
N ARG A 68 6.63 5.54 -10.13
CA ARG A 68 6.28 6.73 -9.34
C ARG A 68 5.08 6.48 -8.44
N VAL A 69 5.05 7.17 -7.30
CA VAL A 69 3.88 7.24 -6.43
C VAL A 69 2.97 8.33 -6.98
N SER A 70 1.74 7.97 -7.37
CA SER A 70 0.79 8.91 -7.96
C SER A 70 -0.30 9.23 -6.96
N LEU A 71 -0.45 10.51 -6.63
CA LEU A 71 -1.46 11.00 -5.70
C LEU A 71 -2.45 11.90 -6.44
N ARG A 72 -3.75 11.69 -6.20
CA ARG A 72 -4.84 12.53 -6.68
C ARG A 72 -5.29 13.50 -5.57
N PRO A 73 -5.97 14.60 -5.90
CA PRO A 73 -6.53 15.51 -4.89
C PRO A 73 -7.39 14.78 -3.85
N SER A 74 -8.23 13.86 -4.32
CA SER A 74 -9.10 13.05 -3.47
C SER A 74 -8.36 12.16 -2.47
N ASN A 75 -7.09 11.81 -2.74
CA ASN A 75 -6.29 11.05 -1.77
C ASN A 75 -5.82 11.96 -0.63
N ILE A 76 -5.35 13.16 -0.98
CA ILE A 76 -4.87 14.17 -0.02
C ILE A 76 -5.99 14.63 0.92
N GLU A 77 -7.18 14.81 0.38
CA GLU A 77 -8.34 15.28 1.15
C GLU A 77 -8.78 14.29 2.24
N LYS A 78 -8.56 12.99 2.03
CA LYS A 78 -9.22 11.94 2.82
C LYS A 78 -8.29 11.15 3.74
N ALA A 79 -7.07 10.86 3.32
CA ALA A 79 -6.17 9.98 4.07
C ALA A 79 -5.19 10.77 4.94
N ASP A 80 -5.06 10.40 6.21
CA ASP A 80 -4.13 11.00 7.18
C ASP A 80 -2.70 10.51 6.96
N TYR A 81 -2.55 9.28 6.47
CA TYR A 81 -1.26 8.68 6.12
C TYR A 81 -1.31 8.03 4.74
N PHE A 82 -0.13 7.89 4.15
CA PHE A 82 0.06 7.29 2.84
C PHE A 82 1.15 6.23 2.92
N VAL A 83 0.86 5.04 2.40
CA VAL A 83 1.84 3.97 2.29
C VAL A 83 2.06 3.64 0.84
N ALA A 84 3.30 3.76 0.36
CA ALA A 84 3.67 3.25 -0.94
C ALA A 84 4.35 1.89 -0.78
N ILE A 85 3.80 0.87 -1.41
CA ILE A 85 4.31 -0.51 -1.38
C ILE A 85 4.81 -0.92 -2.76
N ARG A 86 5.97 -1.58 -2.78
CA ARG A 86 6.66 -2.04 -3.98
C ARG A 86 6.86 -3.53 -4.00
N TRP A 87 6.78 -4.05 -5.22
CA TRP A 87 6.85 -5.47 -5.52
C TRP A 87 7.82 -5.72 -6.65
N ASN A 88 8.53 -6.84 -6.59
CA ASN A 88 9.27 -7.36 -7.72
C ASN A 88 8.31 -7.86 -8.81
N ARG A 89 8.84 -8.11 -10.01
CA ARG A 89 8.04 -8.60 -11.15
C ARG A 89 7.50 -10.02 -10.96
N ASP A 90 8.11 -10.79 -10.07
CA ASP A 90 7.64 -12.10 -9.62
C ASP A 90 6.62 -12.01 -8.47
N PHE A 91 6.17 -10.79 -8.14
CA PHE A 91 5.25 -10.49 -7.05
C PHE A 91 5.80 -10.75 -5.64
N SER A 92 7.12 -10.92 -5.49
CA SER A 92 7.73 -10.88 -4.16
C SER A 92 7.70 -9.46 -3.60
N PHE A 93 7.51 -9.34 -2.29
CA PHE A 93 7.62 -8.05 -1.61
C PHE A 93 9.02 -7.45 -1.80
N TYR A 94 9.10 -6.14 -2.06
CA TYR A 94 10.36 -5.42 -2.24
C TYR A 94 10.62 -4.41 -1.11
N ASP A 95 9.69 -3.46 -0.93
CA ASP A 95 9.81 -2.39 0.07
C ASP A 95 8.47 -1.72 0.34
N ALA A 96 8.34 -1.06 1.49
CA ALA A 96 7.19 -0.23 1.84
C ALA A 96 7.58 0.94 2.73
N VAL A 97 7.10 2.13 2.39
CA VAL A 97 7.38 3.36 3.14
C VAL A 97 6.10 4.14 3.37
N MET A 98 5.88 4.48 4.64
CA MET A 98 4.77 5.29 5.13
C MET A 98 5.20 6.74 5.35
N ASN A 99 4.31 7.67 5.02
CA ASN A 99 4.45 9.09 5.30
C ASN A 99 3.14 9.66 5.83
N SER A 100 3.19 10.67 6.70
CA SER A 100 2.00 11.43 7.12
C SER A 100 1.56 12.40 6.03
N LYS A 101 0.31 12.88 6.09
CA LYS A 101 -0.23 13.91 5.20
C LYS A 101 0.62 15.17 5.23
N GLU A 102 1.02 15.64 6.40
CA GLU A 102 1.82 16.85 6.59
C GLU A 102 3.16 16.74 5.84
N ALA A 103 3.79 15.56 5.89
CA ALA A 103 5.04 15.27 5.21
C ALA A 103 4.87 15.19 3.68
N VAL A 104 3.75 14.65 3.20
CA VAL A 104 3.46 14.47 1.77
C VAL A 104 2.98 15.76 1.10
N LEU A 105 2.29 16.66 1.80
CA LEU A 105 1.68 17.87 1.25
C LEU A 105 2.67 18.77 0.47
N PRO A 106 3.90 19.04 0.96
CA PRO A 106 4.91 19.77 0.20
C PRO A 106 5.31 19.07 -1.10
N LEU A 107 5.53 17.75 -1.04
CA LEU A 107 5.88 16.95 -2.23
C LEU A 107 4.74 16.95 -3.25
N TYR A 108 3.50 16.78 -2.78
CA TYR A 108 2.32 16.83 -3.61
C TYR A 108 2.23 18.19 -4.32
N SER A 109 2.39 19.30 -3.59
CA SER A 109 2.28 20.65 -4.14
C SER A 109 3.33 20.94 -5.21
N VAL A 110 4.58 20.51 -4.99
CA VAL A 110 5.70 20.70 -5.93
C VAL A 110 5.57 19.82 -7.18
N LYS A 111 5.06 18.59 -7.02
CA LYS A 111 5.00 17.60 -8.11
C LYS A 111 3.65 17.56 -8.82
N LYS A 112 2.67 18.37 -8.39
CA LYS A 112 1.33 18.45 -8.97
C LYS A 112 1.40 18.96 -10.41
N GLN A 113 0.76 18.24 -11.32
CA GLN A 113 0.63 18.62 -12.72
C GLN A 113 -0.67 19.42 -12.97
N GLY A 114 -0.84 19.98 -14.17
CA GLY A 114 -2.05 20.71 -14.56
C GLY A 114 -3.34 19.89 -14.43
N SER A 115 -3.25 18.56 -14.49
CA SER A 115 -4.37 17.62 -14.24
C SER A 115 -4.76 17.47 -12.77
N GLY A 116 -3.97 18.04 -11.85
CA GLY A 116 -4.12 17.89 -10.42
C GLY A 116 -3.47 16.63 -9.83
N VAL A 117 -2.95 15.72 -10.65
CA VAL A 117 -2.21 14.53 -10.17
C VAL A 117 -0.76 14.91 -9.87
N ALA A 118 -0.23 14.45 -8.74
CA ALA A 118 1.19 14.55 -8.44
C ALA A 118 1.88 13.20 -8.70
N HIS A 119 3.01 13.25 -9.41
CA HIS A 119 3.87 12.09 -9.62
C HIS A 119 5.17 12.26 -8.83
N ILE A 120 5.29 11.52 -7.73
CA ILE A 120 6.40 11.62 -6.79
C ILE A 120 7.37 10.46 -7.07
N SER A 121 8.66 10.77 -7.23
CA SER A 121 9.68 9.74 -7.38
C SER A 121 9.85 8.98 -6.07
N TRP A 122 10.30 7.72 -6.12
CA TRP A 122 10.55 6.96 -4.90
C TRP A 122 11.65 7.56 -4.04
N LYS A 123 12.67 8.13 -4.67
CA LYS A 123 13.72 8.85 -3.96
C LYS A 123 13.11 9.98 -3.13
N ASP A 124 12.26 10.80 -3.73
CA ASP A 124 11.59 11.89 -3.04
C ASP A 124 10.67 11.35 -1.92
N TRP A 125 9.92 10.28 -2.19
CA TRP A 125 9.02 9.63 -1.24
C TRP A 125 9.75 9.14 0.03
N CYS A 126 10.89 8.48 -0.15
CA CYS A 126 11.73 7.96 0.94
C CYS A 126 12.50 9.06 1.67
N SER A 127 12.75 10.20 1.02
CA SER A 127 13.52 11.30 1.60
C SER A 127 12.65 12.29 2.38
N THR A 128 11.34 12.03 2.49
CA THR A 128 10.44 12.87 3.26
C THR A 128 10.80 12.82 4.74
N SER A 129 10.79 13.97 5.41
CA SER A 129 11.01 14.02 6.86
C SER A 129 9.93 13.21 7.58
N GLY A 130 10.35 12.26 8.43
CA GLY A 130 9.43 11.38 9.15
C GLY A 130 8.95 10.17 8.34
N ALA A 131 9.55 9.88 7.18
CA ALA A 131 9.28 8.64 6.44
C ALA A 131 9.60 7.42 7.31
N VAL A 132 8.66 6.49 7.42
CA VAL A 132 8.80 5.25 8.21
C VAL A 132 8.87 4.08 7.25
N SER A 133 9.96 3.31 7.28
CA SER A 133 10.02 2.03 6.57
C SER A 133 9.17 0.99 7.30
N LEU A 134 8.31 0.29 6.56
CA LEU A 134 7.52 -0.84 7.04
C LEU A 134 8.13 -2.19 6.62
N LYS A 135 9.31 -2.18 6.01
CA LYS A 135 9.90 -3.33 5.33
C LYS A 135 10.06 -4.55 6.24
N GLU A 136 10.72 -4.37 7.37
CA GLU A 136 10.98 -5.47 8.31
C GLU A 136 9.68 -6.05 8.87
N ARG A 137 8.73 -5.18 9.24
CA ARG A 137 7.42 -5.58 9.73
C ARG A 137 6.65 -6.40 8.70
N MET A 138 6.67 -5.99 7.43
CA MET A 138 5.99 -6.72 6.35
C MET A 138 6.66 -8.07 6.04
N ILE A 139 7.98 -8.14 6.09
CA ILE A 139 8.73 -9.41 5.95
C ILE A 139 8.31 -10.37 7.06
N GLN A 140 8.28 -9.91 8.32
CA GLN A 140 7.82 -10.73 9.45
C GLN A 140 6.39 -11.24 9.25
N ILE A 141 5.47 -10.40 8.79
CA ILE A 141 4.08 -10.78 8.52
C ILE A 141 4.00 -11.84 7.41
N LEU A 142 4.79 -11.70 6.34
CA LEU A 142 4.77 -12.60 5.19
C LEU A 142 5.37 -13.98 5.49
N HIS A 143 6.43 -14.03 6.30
CA HIS A 143 7.10 -15.29 6.65
C HIS A 143 6.52 -15.95 7.91
N GLY A 144 5.73 -15.22 8.68
CA GLY A 144 5.29 -15.65 10.01
C GLY A 144 6.43 -15.62 11.02
N ASN A 145 6.08 -15.67 12.30
CA ASN A 145 7.06 -15.99 13.33
C ASN A 145 7.35 -17.49 13.22
N GLU A 146 8.34 -17.88 12.41
CA GLU A 146 9.00 -19.17 12.66
C GLU A 146 9.72 -19.02 14.01
N GLU A 147 9.04 -19.44 15.09
CA GLU A 147 9.76 -19.83 16.29
C GLU A 147 10.75 -20.90 15.88
N VAL A 148 12.01 -20.53 15.81
CA VAL A 148 13.13 -21.47 15.80
C VAL A 148 12.98 -22.30 17.07
N ARG A 149 12.46 -23.52 16.91
CA ARG A 149 12.47 -24.56 17.94
C ARG A 149 13.84 -25.19 18.05
#